data_AF-A0A226RJ38-F1
#
_entry.id   AF-A0A226RJ38-F1
#
_cell.length_a   1.000
_cell.length_b   1.000
_cell.length_c   1.000
_cell.angle_alpha   90.00
_cell.angle_beta   90.00
_cell.angle_gamma   90.00
#
_symmetry.space_group_name_H-M   'P 1'
#
loop_
_entity.id
_entity.type
_entity.pdbx_description
1 polymer ?
#
loop_
_entity_poly.entity_id
_entity_poly.type
_entity_poly.pdbx_seq_one_letter_code
_entity_poly.pdbx_strand_id
1 'polypeptide(L)'
;MAYLGIILFCFWLLIISHKLTAGPKNRSFSYARAFLGLRLWYQNPRILLLLIALACLIFFSPLKLVYLVFALAAYLTAFLCGRNFWNRIGPAWPGLILTLSSFTLAVITTVIYFHM
;
A
#
# COMPACT_ATOMS: atom_id res chain seq x y z
N MET A 1 16.55 -12.31 -8.19
CA MET A 1 15.49 -11.41 -8.70
C MET A 1 14.31 -11.29 -7.74
N ALA A 2 13.81 -12.39 -7.15
CA ALA A 2 12.76 -12.36 -6.11
C ALA A 2 13.06 -11.40 -4.95
N TYR A 3 14.23 -11.53 -4.31
CA TYR A 3 14.64 -10.67 -3.19
C TYR A 3 14.70 -9.18 -3.56
N LEU A 4 15.09 -8.86 -4.78
CA LEU A 4 15.11 -7.49 -5.28
C LEU A 4 13.68 -6.93 -5.38
N GLY A 5 12.72 -7.74 -5.86
CA GLY A 5 11.29 -7.37 -5.84
C GLY A 5 10.77 -7.09 -4.44
N ILE A 6 11.12 -7.92 -3.46
CA ILE A 6 10.75 -7.72 -2.05
C ILE A 6 11.34 -6.41 -1.51
N ILE A 7 12.64 -6.17 -1.73
CA ILE A 7 13.32 -4.95 -1.26
C ILE A 7 12.68 -3.70 -1.87
N LEU A 8 12.44 -3.69 -3.18
CA LEU A 8 11.80 -2.56 -3.86
C LEU A 8 10.37 -2.33 -3.36
N PHE A 9 9.63 -3.41 -3.09
CA PHE A 9 8.27 -3.33 -2.55
C PHE A 9 8.27 -2.79 -1.11
N CYS A 10 9.15 -3.28 -0.24
CA CYS A 10 9.33 -2.76 1.11
C CYS A 10 9.74 -1.28 1.09
N PHE A 11 10.65 -0.90 0.20
CA PHE A 11 11.05 0.49 0.03
C PHE A 11 9.87 1.37 -0.42
N TRP A 12 9.06 0.88 -1.36
CA TRP A 12 7.82 1.55 -1.75
C TRP A 12 6.85 1.71 -0.58
N LEU A 13 6.65 0.67 0.23
CA LEU A 13 5.80 0.73 1.44
C LEU A 13 6.29 1.78 2.43
N LEU A 14 7.61 1.89 2.64
CA LEU A 14 8.19 2.91 3.51
C LEU A 14 7.90 4.33 2.99
N ILE A 15 8.04 4.55 1.68
CA ILE A 15 7.74 5.85 1.05
C ILE A 15 6.26 6.20 1.27
N ILE A 16 5.34 5.26 1.03
CA ILE A 16 3.90 5.50 1.22
C ILE A 16 3.57 5.76 2.68
N SER A 17 4.11 4.94 3.58
CA SER A 17 3.91 5.10 5.02
C SER A 17 4.35 6.48 5.48
N HIS A 18 5.55 6.91 5.06
CA HIS A 18 6.06 8.24 5.35
C HIS A 18 5.16 9.34 4.78
N LYS A 19 4.63 9.20 3.56
CA LYS A 19 3.73 10.20 2.95
C LYS A 19 2.37 10.28 3.67
N LEU A 20 1.84 9.14 4.12
CA LEU A 20 0.61 9.09 4.91
C LEU A 20 0.78 9.68 6.31
N THR A 21 1.98 9.59 6.90
CA THR A 21 2.28 10.12 8.24
C THR A 21 2.71 11.57 8.26
N ALA A 22 3.49 12.00 7.26
CA ALA A 22 4.10 13.33 7.18
C ALA A 22 3.24 14.33 6.37
N GLY A 23 2.18 13.86 5.71
CA GLY A 23 1.24 14.72 5.01
C GLY A 23 0.48 15.66 5.95
N PRO A 24 -0.24 16.65 5.40
CA PRO A 24 -0.99 17.63 6.18
C PRO A 24 -2.04 16.92 7.06
N LYS A 25 -2.08 17.24 8.35
CA LYS A 25 -2.99 16.61 9.33
C LYS A 25 -4.34 17.32 9.43
N ASN A 26 -4.89 17.74 8.29
CA ASN A 26 -6.12 18.53 8.22
C ASN A 26 -7.03 18.02 7.09
N ARG A 27 -8.15 18.70 6.85
CA ARG A 27 -9.14 18.32 5.83
C ARG A 27 -8.62 18.40 4.39
N SER A 28 -7.48 19.07 4.14
CA SER A 28 -6.88 19.15 2.79
C SER A 28 -6.01 17.94 2.43
N PHE A 29 -5.84 16.99 3.35
CA PHE A 29 -5.17 15.73 3.07
C PHE A 29 -5.90 14.94 1.98
N SER A 30 -5.15 14.49 0.96
CA SER A 30 -5.67 13.68 -0.12
C SER A 30 -4.95 12.34 -0.17
N TYR A 31 -5.70 11.25 0.05
CA TYR A 31 -5.20 9.89 -0.09
C TYR A 31 -4.68 9.63 -1.51
N ALA A 32 -5.41 10.08 -2.53
CA ALA A 32 -4.96 9.98 -3.93
C ALA A 32 -3.58 10.59 -4.14
N ARG A 33 -3.33 11.78 -3.57
CA ARG A 33 -2.01 12.44 -3.66
C ARG A 33 -0.92 11.69 -2.87
N ALA A 34 -1.27 11.11 -1.72
CA ALA A 34 -0.34 10.34 -0.91
C ALA A 34 0.14 9.07 -1.66
N PHE A 35 -0.80 8.30 -2.23
CA PHE A 35 -0.51 7.05 -2.96
C PHE A 35 -0.02 7.29 -4.41
N LEU A 36 -0.77 8.05 -5.20
CA LEU A 36 -0.57 8.20 -6.66
C LEU A 36 0.20 9.46 -7.05
N GLY A 37 0.41 10.41 -6.13
CA GLY A 37 1.08 11.67 -6.44
C GLY A 37 0.27 12.64 -7.28
N LEU A 38 0.97 13.68 -7.76
CA LEU A 38 0.39 14.74 -8.61
C LEU A 38 0.73 14.56 -10.09
N ARG A 39 1.78 13.79 -10.40
CA ARG A 39 2.24 13.57 -11.78
C ARG A 39 1.50 12.40 -12.41
N LEU A 40 1.49 12.38 -13.74
CA LEU A 40 1.02 11.24 -14.52
C LEU A 40 1.74 9.94 -14.09
N TRP A 41 1.06 8.81 -14.23
CA TRP A 41 1.51 7.53 -13.69
C TRP A 41 2.92 7.14 -14.14
N TYR A 42 3.25 7.35 -15.42
CA TYR A 42 4.55 7.05 -16.03
C TYR A 42 5.65 8.06 -15.67
N GLN A 43 5.32 9.19 -15.05
CA GLN A 43 6.27 10.20 -14.57
C GLN A 43 6.43 10.17 -13.04
N ASN A 44 5.63 9.36 -12.35
CA ASN A 44 5.71 9.24 -10.91
C ASN A 44 6.67 8.09 -10.54
N PRO A 45 7.86 8.39 -9.98
CA PRO A 45 8.83 7.37 -9.63
C PRO A 45 8.30 6.37 -8.60
N ARG A 46 7.30 6.75 -7.78
CA ARG A 46 6.67 5.82 -6.82
C ARG A 46 5.82 4.77 -7.52
N ILE A 47 5.10 5.15 -8.58
CA ILE A 47 4.29 4.21 -9.35
C ILE A 47 5.21 3.31 -10.16
N LEU A 48 6.24 3.88 -10.81
CA LEU A 48 7.24 3.09 -11.53
C LEU A 48 7.96 2.09 -10.60
N LEU A 49 8.34 2.53 -9.40
CA LEU A 49 8.95 1.66 -8.38
C LEU A 49 8.02 0.50 -8.01
N LEU A 50 6.73 0.77 -7.78
CA LEU A 50 5.74 -0.28 -7.50
C LEU A 50 5.63 -1.25 -8.67
N LEU A 51 5.52 -0.75 -9.90
CA LEU A 51 5.37 -1.59 -11.09
C LEU A 51 6.57 -2.52 -11.28
N ILE A 52 7.79 -2.00 -11.10
CA ILE A 52 9.01 -2.80 -11.17
C ILE A 52 9.05 -3.84 -10.05
N ALA A 53 8.71 -3.44 -8.81
CA ALA A 53 8.66 -4.36 -7.67
C ALA A 53 7.65 -5.50 -7.91
N LEU A 54 6.46 -5.16 -8.41
CA LEU A 54 5.41 -6.12 -8.74
C LEU A 54 5.83 -7.06 -9.87
N ALA A 55 6.45 -6.54 -10.92
CA ALA A 55 6.99 -7.38 -11.99
C ALA A 55 8.03 -8.37 -11.44
N CYS A 56 8.98 -7.90 -10.62
CA CYS A 56 9.96 -8.79 -10.00
C CYS A 56 9.32 -9.85 -9.08
N LEU A 57 8.28 -9.49 -8.33
CA LEU A 57 7.59 -10.43 -7.44
C LEU A 57 6.79 -11.47 -8.22
N ILE A 58 5.98 -11.05 -9.19
CA ILE A 58 5.07 -11.93 -9.94
C ILE A 58 5.84 -12.94 -10.81
N PHE A 59 6.92 -12.51 -11.48
CA PHE A 59 7.65 -13.40 -12.39
C PHE A 59 8.70 -14.29 -11.71
N PHE A 60 9.24 -13.88 -10.56
CA PHE A 60 10.40 -14.55 -9.97
C PHE A 60 10.19 -15.08 -8.55
N SER A 61 9.07 -14.77 -7.88
CA SER A 61 8.82 -15.21 -6.49
C SER A 61 7.75 -16.29 -6.43
N PRO A 62 7.82 -17.21 -5.44
CA PRO A 62 6.77 -18.20 -5.25
C PRO A 62 5.45 -17.50 -4.88
N LEU A 63 4.33 -18.01 -5.40
CA LEU A 63 3.00 -17.43 -5.22
C LEU A 63 2.68 -17.15 -3.74
N LYS A 64 3.02 -18.10 -2.87
CA LYS A 64 2.84 -17.98 -1.41
C LYS A 64 3.54 -16.73 -0.84
N LEU A 65 4.76 -16.42 -1.30
CA LEU A 65 5.47 -15.21 -0.87
C LEU A 65 4.80 -13.94 -1.40
N VAL A 66 4.30 -13.97 -2.64
CA VAL A 66 3.57 -12.84 -3.23
C VAL A 66 2.34 -12.50 -2.38
N TYR A 67 1.51 -13.49 -2.03
CA TYR A 67 0.35 -13.29 -1.17
C TYR A 67 0.71 -12.78 0.23
N LEU A 68 1.79 -13.28 0.83
CA LEU A 68 2.28 -12.78 2.12
C LEU A 68 2.62 -11.29 2.07
N VAL A 69 3.36 -10.87 1.02
CA VAL A 69 3.80 -9.49 0.83
C VAL A 69 2.59 -8.57 0.61
N PHE A 70 1.61 -9.00 -0.18
CA PHE A 70 0.35 -8.26 -0.36
C PHE A 70 -0.47 -8.17 0.92
N ALA A 71 -0.56 -9.24 1.70
CA ALA A 71 -1.27 -9.23 2.99
C ALA A 71 -0.65 -8.21 3.95
N LEU A 72 0.69 -8.22 4.10
CA LEU A 72 1.39 -7.25 4.95
C LEU A 72 1.18 -5.80 4.50
N ALA A 73 1.23 -5.54 3.19
CA ALA A 73 0.94 -4.22 2.64
C ALA A 73 -0.50 -3.77 2.94
N ALA A 74 -1.46 -4.67 2.79
CA ALA A 74 -2.87 -4.41 3.02
C ALA A 74 -3.15 -4.12 4.50
N TYR A 75 -2.57 -4.90 5.43
CA TYR A 75 -2.66 -4.64 6.87
C TYR A 75 -2.04 -3.29 7.25
N LEU A 76 -0.85 -2.98 6.73
CA LEU A 76 -0.19 -1.71 7.01
C LEU A 76 -1.03 -0.52 6.50
N THR A 77 -1.59 -0.66 5.30
CA THR A 77 -2.43 0.38 4.69
C THR A 77 -3.72 0.57 5.48
N ALA A 78 -4.40 -0.53 5.86
CA ALA A 78 -5.57 -0.49 6.73
C ALA A 78 -5.25 0.20 8.07
N PHE A 79 -4.14 -0.15 8.69
CA PHE A 79 -3.71 0.45 9.95
C PHE A 79 -3.47 1.97 9.82
N LEU A 80 -2.73 2.40 8.81
CA LEU A 80 -2.42 3.82 8.60
C LEU A 80 -3.65 4.64 8.24
N CYS A 81 -4.51 4.13 7.36
CA CYS A 81 -5.77 4.79 7.00
C CYS A 81 -6.74 4.82 8.18
N GLY A 82 -6.84 3.73 8.96
CA GLY A 82 -7.68 3.64 10.15
C GLY A 82 -7.23 4.61 11.24
N ARG A 83 -5.91 4.71 11.47
CA ARG A 83 -5.33 5.72 12.36
C ARG A 83 -5.66 7.14 11.90
N ASN A 84 -5.56 7.42 10.60
CA ASN A 84 -5.89 8.74 10.05
C ASN A 84 -7.39 9.04 10.19
N PHE A 85 -8.27 8.05 10.00
CA PHE A 85 -9.70 8.17 10.24
C PHE A 85 -10.01 8.48 11.72
N TRP A 86 -9.43 7.73 12.66
CA TRP A 86 -9.63 7.93 14.09
C TRP A 86 -9.17 9.31 14.55
N ASN A 87 -8.02 9.77 14.02
CA ASN A 87 -7.46 11.10 14.30
C ASN A 87 -8.09 12.23 13.48
N ARG A 88 -9.16 11.95 12.72
CA ARG A 88 -9.88 12.93 11.88
C ARG A 88 -8.98 13.67 10.87
N ILE A 89 -7.95 12.98 10.36
CA ILE A 89 -7.02 13.49 9.36
C ILE A 89 -7.57 13.21 7.96
N GLY A 90 -7.78 14.28 7.19
CA GLY A 90 -8.35 14.20 5.86
C GLY A 90 -9.85 13.93 5.82
N PRO A 91 -10.39 13.61 4.65
CA PRO A 91 -11.80 13.31 4.48
C PRO A 91 -12.13 11.94 5.08
N ALA A 92 -13.20 11.90 5.89
CA ALA A 92 -13.60 10.71 6.64
C ALA A 92 -14.01 9.54 5.73
N TRP A 93 -14.83 9.82 4.70
CA TRP A 93 -15.34 8.78 3.79
C TRP A 93 -14.24 8.04 3.01
N PRO A 94 -13.31 8.72 2.31
CA PRO A 94 -12.20 8.03 1.65
C PRO A 94 -11.31 7.25 2.63
N GLY A 95 -11.07 7.79 3.83
CA GLY A 95 -10.29 7.10 4.86
C GLY A 95 -10.96 5.81 5.33
N LEU A 96 -12.27 5.85 5.60
CA LEU A 96 -13.06 4.68 5.99
C LEU A 96 -13.07 3.62 4.88
N ILE A 97 -13.38 4.03 3.64
CA ILE A 97 -13.44 3.12 2.48
C ILE A 97 -12.09 2.43 2.28
N LEU A 98 -10.99 3.19 2.29
CA LEU A 98 -9.64 2.64 2.15
C LEU A 98 -9.27 1.70 3.28
N THR A 99 -9.68 2.00 4.51
CA THR A 99 -9.43 1.14 5.66
C THR A 99 -10.15 -0.20 5.51
N LEU A 100 -11.46 -0.16 5.21
CA LEU A 100 -12.28 -1.36 5.03
C LEU A 100 -11.81 -2.18 3.84
N SER A 101 -11.56 -1.57 2.68
CA SER A 101 -11.11 -2.29 1.48
C SER A 101 -9.71 -2.89 1.65
N SER A 102 -8.81 -2.20 2.35
CA SER A 102 -7.48 -2.74 2.66
C SER A 102 -7.58 -3.88 3.67
N PHE A 103 -8.46 -3.77 4.66
CA PHE A 103 -8.67 -4.82 5.65
C PHE A 103 -9.27 -6.08 5.02
N THR A 104 -10.30 -5.95 4.17
CA THR A 104 -10.88 -7.09 3.47
C THR A 104 -9.85 -7.75 2.55
N LEU A 105 -9.06 -6.96 1.82
CA LEU A 105 -7.96 -7.49 0.99
C LEU A 105 -6.92 -8.23 1.84
N ALA A 106 -6.56 -7.70 3.01
CA ALA A 106 -5.63 -8.34 3.93
C ALA A 106 -6.15 -9.70 4.40
N VAL A 107 -7.44 -9.78 4.76
CA VAL A 107 -8.06 -11.06 5.16
C VAL A 107 -8.07 -12.06 4.01
N ILE A 108 -8.54 -11.66 2.82
CA ILE A 108 -8.60 -12.54 1.64
C ILE A 108 -7.21 -13.09 1.30
N THR A 109 -6.20 -12.22 1.22
CA THR A 109 -4.83 -12.62 0.88
C THR A 109 -4.19 -13.51 1.95
N THR A 110 -4.51 -13.29 3.22
CA THR A 110 -4.07 -14.15 4.33
C THR A 110 -4.71 -15.53 4.27
N VAL A 111 -6.02 -15.62 4.01
CA VAL A 111 -6.73 -16.90 3.86
C VAL A 111 -6.14 -17.70 2.71
N ILE A 112 -5.92 -17.07 1.55
CA ILE A 112 -5.29 -17.73 0.39
C ILE A 112 -3.88 -18.22 0.75
N TYR A 113 -3.08 -17.41 1.45
CA TYR A 113 -1.73 -17.79 1.88
C TYR A 113 -1.69 -19.07 2.73
N PHE A 114 -2.64 -19.25 3.64
CA PHE A 114 -2.69 -20.44 4.50
C PHE A 114 -3.21 -21.69 3.80
N HIS A 115 -4.01 -21.55 2.74
CA HIS A 115 -4.57 -22.66 1.97
C HIS A 115 -3.76 -23.06 0.73
N MET A 116 -2.69 -22.32 0.41
CA MET A 116 -1.67 -22.68 -0.59
C MET A 116 -0.49 -23.39 0.04
#